data_AF-A0A1G2P9M8-F1
#
_entry.id   AF-A0A1G2P9M8-F1
#
_cell.length_a   1.000
_cell.length_b   1.000
_cell.length_c   1.000
_cell.angle_alpha   90.00
_cell.angle_beta   90.00
_cell.angle_gamma   90.00
#
_symmetry.space_group_name_H-M   'P 1'
#
loop_
_entity.id
_entity.type
_entity.pdbx_description
1 polymer ?
#
loop_
_entity_poly.entity_id
_entity_poly.type
_entity_poly.pdbx_seq_one_letter_code
_entity_poly.pdbx_strand_id
1 'polypeptide(L)'
;MTSITKNIRNWLIFILILFFTWFLWRSVTGYAGLVPWCNIKIHGDILRGNESTIKRAIASLRKTDKPVYKNLCANIDHIYERYCLGSDWNLTSPLVWMEKPGCYVKGTHAIYITPRKQSSYSQIIDLSKDLKIFSGHAKEFWDGN
;
A
#
# COMPACT_ATOMS: atom_id res chain seq x y z
N MET A 1 -41.70 -40.20 -18.05
CA MET A 1 -40.25 -39.88 -18.20
C MET A 1 -39.97 -38.36 -18.32
N THR A 2 -40.76 -37.46 -17.71
CA THR A 2 -40.60 -36.00 -17.86
C THR A 2 -40.31 -35.26 -16.54
N SER A 3 -40.48 -35.92 -15.39
CA SER A 3 -40.25 -35.31 -14.07
C SER A 3 -38.76 -35.29 -13.67
N ILE A 4 -38.02 -36.36 -13.99
CA ILE A 4 -36.60 -36.52 -13.62
C ILE A 4 -35.72 -35.50 -14.37
N THR A 5 -36.00 -35.25 -15.66
CA THR A 5 -35.23 -34.29 -16.48
C THR A 5 -35.43 -32.84 -16.04
N LYS A 6 -36.61 -32.49 -15.51
CA LYS A 6 -36.87 -31.16 -14.93
C LYS A 6 -36.04 -30.92 -13.67
N ASN A 7 -35.90 -31.92 -12.81
CA ASN A 7 -35.09 -31.81 -11.59
C ASN A 7 -33.60 -31.66 -11.90
N ILE A 8 -33.08 -32.43 -12.86
CA ILE A 8 -31.68 -32.34 -13.29
C ILE A 8 -31.38 -30.97 -13.92
N ARG A 9 -32.30 -30.43 -14.74
CA ARG A 9 -32.15 -29.10 -15.34
C ARG A 9 -32.10 -27.98 -14.29
N ASN A 10 -32.95 -28.04 -13.27
CA ASN A 10 -32.94 -27.05 -12.19
C ASN A 10 -31.66 -27.13 -11.35
N TRP A 11 -31.13 -28.33 -11.15
CA TRP A 11 -29.88 -28.53 -10.41
C TRP A 11 -28.66 -27.99 -11.16
N LEU A 12 -28.59 -28.21 -12.48
CA LEU A 12 -27.55 -27.63 -13.33
C LEU A 12 -27.56 -26.10 -13.32
N ILE A 13 -28.74 -25.48 -13.38
CA ILE A 13 -28.87 -24.01 -13.30
C ILE A 13 -28.36 -23.50 -11.95
N PHE A 14 -28.66 -24.20 -10.86
CA PHE A 14 -28.17 -23.84 -9.52
C PHE A 14 -26.64 -23.88 -9.41
N ILE A 15 -26.01 -24.93 -9.96
CA ILE A 15 -24.54 -25.07 -9.98
C ILE A 15 -23.91 -23.94 -10.81
N LEU A 16 -24.52 -23.60 -11.95
CA LEU A 16 -24.02 -22.55 -12.83
C LEU A 16 -24.11 -21.16 -12.16
N ILE A 17 -25.19 -20.89 -11.42
CA ILE A 17 -25.32 -19.66 -10.61
C ILE A 17 -24.30 -19.64 -9.47
N LEU A 18 -24.06 -20.76 -8.78
CA LEU A 18 -23.04 -20.86 -7.74
C LEU A 18 -21.64 -20.63 -8.29
N PHE A 19 -21.32 -21.22 -9.44
CA PHE A 19 -20.03 -21.01 -10.10
C PHE A 19 -19.85 -19.57 -10.57
N PHE A 20 -20.90 -18.96 -11.13
CA PHE A 20 -20.86 -17.57 -11.60
C PHE A 20 -20.74 -16.58 -10.43
N THR A 21 -21.47 -16.80 -9.33
CA THR A 21 -21.35 -15.97 -8.11
C THR A 21 -19.98 -16.14 -7.44
N TRP A 22 -19.43 -17.36 -7.40
CA TRP A 22 -18.07 -17.61 -6.93
C TRP A 22 -17.01 -16.93 -7.83
N PHE A 23 -17.16 -17.00 -9.15
CA PHE A 23 -16.27 -16.35 -10.11
C PHE A 23 -16.33 -14.82 -10.01
N LEU A 24 -17.53 -14.25 -9.85
CA LEU A 24 -17.71 -12.82 -9.58
C LEU A 24 -17.11 -12.43 -8.24
N TRP A 25 -17.28 -13.23 -7.19
CA TRP A 25 -16.65 -13.01 -5.89
C TRP A 25 -15.12 -13.03 -6.01
N ARG A 26 -14.53 -13.99 -6.73
CA ARG A 26 -13.08 -14.07 -6.97
C ARG A 26 -12.56 -12.90 -7.80
N SER A 27 -13.30 -12.50 -8.84
CA SER A 27 -12.95 -11.34 -9.68
C SER A 27 -13.02 -10.02 -8.91
N VAL A 28 -14.03 -9.88 -8.04
CA VAL A 28 -14.14 -8.72 -7.15
C VAL A 28 -13.02 -8.77 -6.10
N THR A 29 -12.75 -9.89 -5.44
CA THR A 29 -11.69 -9.96 -4.40
C THR A 29 -10.26 -9.85 -4.94
N GLY A 30 -10.02 -10.13 -6.22
CA GLY A 30 -8.74 -9.87 -6.89
C GLY A 30 -8.43 -8.38 -7.11
N TYR A 31 -9.46 -7.51 -7.14
CA TYR A 31 -9.33 -6.05 -7.39
C TYR A 31 -9.86 -5.16 -6.25
N ALA A 32 -10.79 -5.68 -5.45
CA ALA A 32 -11.34 -5.09 -4.24
C ALA A 32 -10.46 -5.50 -3.06
N GLY A 33 -9.42 -4.69 -2.87
CA GLY A 33 -8.43 -4.81 -1.81
C GLY A 33 -9.05 -5.20 -0.47
N LEU A 34 -8.63 -6.37 0.01
CA LEU A 34 -8.67 -6.81 1.40
C LEU A 34 -7.76 -5.95 2.29
N VAL A 35 -7.85 -4.62 2.20
CA VAL A 35 -7.21 -3.72 3.18
C VAL A 35 -8.11 -2.51 3.43
N PRO A 36 -9.12 -2.61 4.31
CA PRO A 36 -9.90 -1.44 4.70
C PRO A 36 -9.17 -0.56 5.73
N TRP A 37 -7.98 -0.96 6.21
CA TRP A 37 -7.30 -0.30 7.33
C TRP A 37 -5.82 -0.10 6.96
N CYS A 38 -5.54 0.99 6.24
CA CYS A 38 -4.15 1.42 6.01
C CYS A 38 -3.58 1.91 7.35
N ASN A 39 -2.94 1.01 8.09
CA ASN A 39 -2.40 1.29 9.42
C ASN A 39 -0.89 1.50 9.37
N ILE A 40 -0.47 2.53 8.64
CA ILE A 40 0.94 2.89 8.55
C ILE A 40 1.31 3.64 9.82
N LYS A 41 2.24 3.08 10.60
CA LYS A 41 2.78 3.72 11.80
C LYS A 41 3.78 4.80 11.38
N ILE A 42 3.45 6.05 11.70
CA ILE A 42 4.33 7.19 11.43
C ILE A 42 5.12 7.48 12.70
N HIS A 43 6.43 7.31 12.63
CA HIS A 43 7.37 7.64 13.69
C HIS A 43 7.97 9.01 13.39
N GLY A 44 7.32 10.05 13.88
CA GLY A 44 7.80 11.43 13.74
C GLY A 44 8.99 11.75 14.63
N ASP A 45 9.87 12.63 14.17
CA ASP A 45 10.83 13.32 15.02
C ASP A 45 10.10 14.44 15.78
N ILE A 46 10.06 14.37 17.12
CA ILE A 46 9.32 15.33 17.97
C ILE A 46 9.79 16.79 17.73
N LEU A 47 11.04 17.00 17.33
CA LEU A 47 11.66 18.33 17.18
C LEU A 47 11.71 18.83 15.73
N ARG A 48 11.72 17.92 14.74
CA ARG A 48 11.94 18.26 13.32
C ARG A 48 10.89 17.69 12.36
N GLY A 49 10.09 16.74 12.84
CA GLY A 49 9.11 16.00 12.07
C GLY A 49 7.81 16.76 11.86
N ASN A 50 7.04 16.29 10.89
CA ASN A 50 5.71 16.80 10.60
C ASN A 50 4.81 15.64 10.14
N GLU A 51 4.46 14.78 11.10
CA GLU A 51 3.52 13.66 10.94
C GLU A 51 2.23 14.10 10.22
N SER A 52 1.75 15.31 10.51
CA SER A 52 0.54 15.86 9.87
C SER A 52 0.69 16.02 8.35
N THR A 53 1.90 16.31 7.87
CA THR A 53 2.22 16.45 6.44
C THR A 53 2.27 15.10 5.76
N ILE A 54 2.84 14.07 6.41
CA ILE A 54 2.79 12.68 5.91
C ILE A 54 1.35 12.20 5.80
N LYS A 55 0.53 12.40 6.84
CA LYS A 55 -0.90 12.04 6.82
C LYS A 55 -1.64 12.73 5.67
N ARG A 56 -1.37 14.01 5.43
CA ARG A 56 -1.95 14.77 4.31
C ARG A 56 -1.47 14.27 2.95
N ALA A 57 -0.20 13.89 2.81
CA ALA A 57 0.33 13.32 1.59
C ALA A 57 -0.31 11.96 1.27
N ILE A 58 -0.43 11.07 2.26
CA ILE A 58 -1.15 9.80 2.15
C ILE A 58 -2.62 10.03 1.77
N ALA A 59 -3.27 10.99 2.43
CA ALA A 59 -4.66 11.35 2.12
C ALA A 59 -4.82 11.92 0.70
N SER A 60 -3.80 12.61 0.19
CA SER A 60 -3.73 13.10 -1.18
C SER A 60 -3.62 11.93 -2.17
N LEU A 61 -2.70 10.99 -1.94
CA LEU A 61 -2.58 9.75 -2.73
C LEU A 61 -3.89 8.98 -2.79
N ARG A 62 -4.60 8.86 -1.66
CA ARG A 62 -5.91 8.19 -1.61
C ARG A 62 -6.94 8.83 -2.56
N LYS A 63 -6.87 10.16 -2.76
CA LYS A 63 -7.77 10.90 -3.65
C LYS A 63 -7.31 10.85 -5.11
N THR A 64 -6.02 11.00 -5.36
CA THR A 64 -5.47 11.16 -6.71
C THR A 64 -5.13 9.84 -7.40
N ASP A 65 -4.61 8.86 -6.67
CA ASP A 65 -4.05 7.62 -7.23
C ASP A 65 -4.34 6.42 -6.28
N LYS A 66 -5.57 5.90 -6.37
CA LYS A 66 -6.04 4.78 -5.55
C LYS A 66 -5.16 3.52 -5.67
N PRO A 67 -4.69 3.10 -6.87
CA PRO A 67 -3.78 1.97 -7.00
C PRO A 67 -2.49 2.14 -6.19
N VAL A 68 -1.86 3.32 -6.27
CA VAL A 68 -0.64 3.61 -5.51
C VAL A 68 -0.91 3.61 -4.01
N TYR A 69 -2.02 4.21 -3.56
CA TYR A 69 -2.40 4.16 -2.15
C TYR A 69 -2.56 2.72 -1.64
N LYS A 70 -3.23 1.85 -2.42
CA LYS A 70 -3.35 0.42 -2.06
C LYS A 70 -1.99 -0.26 -1.97
N ASN A 71 -1.10 0.00 -2.93
CA ASN A 71 0.25 -0.57 -2.92
C ASN A 71 1.05 -0.11 -1.70
N LEU A 72 0.98 1.19 -1.37
CA LEU A 72 1.62 1.75 -0.19
C LEU A 72 1.11 1.04 1.07
N CYS A 73 -0.20 0.91 1.24
CA CYS A 73 -0.79 0.30 2.44
C CYS A 73 -0.59 -1.22 2.54
N ALA A 74 -0.36 -1.91 1.42
CA ALA A 74 -0.12 -3.35 1.41
C ALA A 74 1.36 -3.71 1.65
N ASN A 75 2.28 -2.81 1.29
CA ASN A 75 3.70 -3.09 1.28
C ASN A 75 4.51 -2.28 2.29
N ILE A 76 3.92 -1.28 2.95
CA ILE A 76 4.59 -0.42 3.92
C ILE A 76 3.78 -0.39 5.22
N ASP A 77 4.45 -0.71 6.32
CA ASP A 77 3.89 -0.69 7.67
C ASP A 77 4.40 0.50 8.48
N HIS A 78 5.62 0.98 8.17
CA HIS A 78 6.30 2.00 8.95
C HIS A 78 6.85 3.14 8.08
N ILE A 79 6.60 4.38 8.50
CA ILE A 79 7.26 5.57 7.94
C ILE A 79 7.98 6.29 9.08
N TYR A 80 9.29 6.44 8.96
CA TYR A 80 10.13 7.13 9.93
C TYR A 80 10.56 8.48 9.37
N GLU A 81 10.30 9.55 10.11
CA GLU A 81 10.86 10.87 9.80
C GLU A 81 12.28 10.98 10.36
N ARG A 82 13.25 10.35 9.68
CA ARG A 82 14.68 10.47 9.99
C ARG A 82 15.51 10.29 8.73
N TYR A 83 16.74 10.80 8.75
CA TYR A 83 17.67 10.66 7.63
C TYR A 83 18.07 9.19 7.42
N CYS A 84 18.21 8.79 6.15
CA CYS A 84 18.51 7.41 5.78
C CYS A 84 19.91 6.92 6.21
N LEU A 85 20.88 7.84 6.36
CA LEU A 85 22.26 7.51 6.70
C LEU A 85 22.38 7.14 8.19
N GLY A 86 22.64 5.86 8.47
CA GLY A 86 23.18 5.40 9.76
C GLY A 86 22.28 5.54 10.99
N SER A 87 20.98 5.81 10.83
CA SER A 87 20.09 6.11 11.97
C SER A 87 19.55 4.88 12.70
N ASP A 88 19.86 3.67 12.25
CA ASP A 88 19.58 2.46 13.02
C ASP A 88 20.75 1.49 12.90
N TRP A 89 21.52 1.38 13.98
CA TRP A 89 22.56 0.36 14.17
C TRP A 89 21.99 -1.07 14.16
N ASN A 90 20.65 -1.19 14.27
CA ASN A 90 19.91 -2.44 14.15
C ASN A 90 19.46 -2.79 12.72
N LEU A 91 19.68 -1.91 11.73
CA LEU A 91 19.37 -2.22 10.32
C LEU A 91 20.43 -3.17 9.76
N THR A 92 20.18 -4.47 9.88
CA THR A 92 21.00 -5.52 9.25
C THR A 92 20.69 -5.64 7.74
N SER A 93 19.56 -5.08 7.30
CA SER A 93 19.10 -5.13 5.92
C SER A 93 19.78 -4.08 5.04
N PRO A 94 20.08 -4.41 3.77
CA PRO A 94 20.66 -3.43 2.84
C PRO A 94 19.68 -2.27 2.62
N LEU A 95 20.19 -1.05 2.76
CA LEU A 95 19.49 0.16 2.31
C LEU A 95 19.40 0.12 0.78
N VAL A 96 18.21 0.31 0.23
CA VAL A 96 18.02 0.36 -1.22
C VAL A 96 17.28 1.66 -1.56
N TRP A 97 17.53 2.22 -2.74
CA TRP A 97 16.85 3.44 -3.19
C TRP A 97 17.08 4.63 -2.25
N MET A 98 18.36 4.94 -2.00
CA MET A 98 18.78 6.14 -1.28
C MET A 98 18.63 7.38 -2.18
N GLU A 99 17.40 7.84 -2.34
CA GLU A 99 17.12 9.07 -3.09
C GLU A 99 16.85 10.22 -2.13
N LYS A 100 17.46 11.39 -2.30
CA LYS A 100 16.96 12.56 -1.56
C LYS A 100 15.51 12.81 -2.00
N PRO A 101 14.51 12.75 -1.09
CA PRO A 101 14.63 13.06 0.34
C PRO A 101 14.38 11.88 1.31
N GLY A 102 14.49 10.62 0.90
CA GLY A 102 14.25 9.46 1.77
C GLY A 102 14.98 8.18 1.35
N CYS A 103 14.53 7.03 1.85
CA CYS A 103 14.90 5.72 1.34
C CYS A 103 13.93 4.63 1.78
N TYR A 104 13.97 3.51 1.07
CA TYR A 104 13.25 2.30 1.43
C TYR A 104 14.23 1.25 1.94
N VAL A 105 13.93 0.61 3.06
CA VAL A 105 14.74 -0.54 3.51
C VAL A 105 14.13 -1.82 2.97
N LYS A 106 14.94 -2.55 2.20
CA LYS A 106 14.53 -3.79 1.55
C LYS A 106 14.16 -4.84 2.61
N GLY A 107 12.98 -5.43 2.46
CA GLY A 107 12.49 -6.50 3.33
C GLY A 107 11.90 -6.07 4.67
N THR A 108 11.80 -4.78 4.97
CA THR A 108 11.35 -4.31 6.29
C THR A 108 10.03 -3.54 6.28
N HIS A 109 9.35 -3.45 5.13
CA HIS A 109 8.12 -2.66 4.98
C HIS A 109 8.24 -1.22 5.54
N ALA A 110 9.44 -0.64 5.50
CA ALA A 110 9.75 0.63 6.16
C ALA A 110 10.32 1.66 5.19
N ILE A 111 9.79 2.88 5.27
CA ILE A 111 10.29 4.05 4.54
C ILE A 111 10.89 5.04 5.54
N TYR A 112 12.04 5.59 5.19
CA TYR A 112 12.69 6.70 5.87
C TYR A 112 12.51 7.96 5.04
N ILE A 113 12.05 9.04 5.64
CA ILE A 113 11.85 10.32 4.98
C ILE A 113 12.55 11.39 5.79
N THR A 114 13.25 12.28 5.09
CA THR A 114 13.91 13.43 5.71
C THR A 114 12.86 14.33 6.37
N PRO A 115 13.01 14.67 7.66
CA PRO A 115 12.08 15.55 8.36
C PRO A 115 11.91 16.89 7.65
N ARG A 116 10.66 17.33 7.46
CA ARG A 116 10.33 18.64 6.88
C ARG A 116 9.56 19.47 7.90
N LYS A 117 10.13 20.61 8.34
CA LYS A 117 9.49 21.49 9.32
C LYS A 117 8.24 22.22 8.80
N GLN A 118 8.15 22.43 7.49
CA GLN A 118 7.05 23.16 6.87
C GLN A 118 6.03 22.19 6.26
N SER A 119 4.77 22.62 6.22
CA SER A 119 3.63 21.89 5.64
C SER A 119 2.99 22.68 4.50
N SER A 120 3.80 23.17 3.56
CA SER A 120 3.25 23.86 2.39
C SER A 120 2.49 22.87 1.50
N TYR A 121 1.53 23.38 0.71
CA TYR A 121 0.82 22.53 -0.25
C TYR A 121 1.78 21.86 -1.25
N SER A 122 2.80 22.58 -1.73
CA SER A 122 3.84 22.02 -2.59
C SER A 122 4.58 20.86 -1.93
N GLN A 123 4.95 20.98 -0.66
CA GLN A 123 5.65 19.91 0.07
C GLN A 123 4.78 18.67 0.27
N ILE A 124 3.47 18.81 0.44
CA ILE A 124 2.53 17.67 0.50
C ILE A 124 2.49 16.93 -0.84
N ILE A 125 2.48 17.67 -1.96
CA ILE A 125 2.48 17.08 -3.30
C ILE A 125 3.80 16.39 -3.60
N ASP A 126 4.93 17.00 -3.26
CA ASP A 126 6.24 16.39 -3.47
C ASP A 126 6.40 15.13 -2.61
N LEU A 127 6.01 15.18 -1.34
CA LEU A 127 6.01 14.02 -0.47
C LEU A 127 5.10 12.89 -0.98
N SER A 128 3.96 13.23 -1.58
CA SER A 128 3.07 12.26 -2.23
C SER A 128 3.76 11.55 -3.40
N LYS A 129 4.55 12.28 -4.22
CA LYS A 129 5.36 11.69 -5.30
C LYS A 129 6.46 10.79 -4.74
N ASP A 130 7.15 11.21 -3.69
CA ASP A 130 8.19 10.41 -3.04
C ASP A 130 7.61 9.10 -2.50
N LEU A 131 6.49 9.17 -1.79
CA LEU A 131 5.77 7.98 -1.29
C LEU A 131 5.31 7.05 -2.42
N LYS A 132 4.91 7.61 -3.57
CA LYS A 132 4.57 6.82 -4.75
C LYS A 132 5.78 6.02 -5.25
N ILE A 133 6.93 6.67 -5.39
CA ILE A 133 8.19 6.03 -5.83
C ILE A 133 8.57 4.91 -4.86
N PHE A 134 8.64 5.19 -3.56
CA PHE A 134 9.00 4.20 -2.55
C PHE A 134 8.00 3.03 -2.47
N SER A 135 6.70 3.30 -2.62
CA SER A 135 5.68 2.24 -2.68
C SER A 135 5.85 1.33 -3.90
N GLY A 136 6.32 1.88 -5.02
CA GLY A 136 6.64 1.13 -6.23
C GLY A 136 7.80 0.17 -6.00
N HIS A 137 8.87 0.65 -5.37
CA HIS A 137 10.01 -0.18 -5.01
C HIS A 137 9.67 -1.29 -4.00
N ALA A 138 8.84 -0.97 -3.01
CA ALA A 138 8.38 -1.96 -2.05
C ALA A 138 7.55 -3.05 -2.75
N LYS A 139 6.61 -2.64 -3.62
CA LYS A 139 5.81 -3.56 -4.43
C LYS A 139 6.69 -4.46 -5.30
N GLU A 140 7.63 -3.88 -6.05
CA GLU A 140 8.53 -4.64 -6.92
C GLU A 140 9.30 -5.72 -6.15
N PHE A 141 9.79 -5.38 -4.95
CA PHE A 141 10.48 -6.32 -4.09
C PHE A 141 9.58 -7.48 -3.60
N TRP A 142 8.36 -7.17 -3.15
CA TRP A 142 7.46 -8.18 -2.58
C TRP A 142 6.71 -9.01 -3.63
N ASP A 143 6.48 -8.46 -4.81
CA ASP A 143 5.83 -9.15 -5.94
C ASP A 143 6.79 -10.10 -6.69
N GLY A 144 8.10 -10.08 -6.38
CA GLY A 144 9.05 -11.10 -6.79
C GLY A 144 9.59 -10.99 -8.23
N ASN A 145 9.96 -9.79 -8.67
CA ASN A 145 10.88 -9.63 -9.80
C ASN A 145 12.35 -9.68 -9.34
#